data_AF-A0A316IE41-F1
#
_entry.id   AF-A0A316IE41-F1
#
_cell.length_a   1.000
_cell.length_b   1.000
_cell.length_c   1.000
_cell.angle_alpha   90.00
_cell.angle_beta   90.00
_cell.angle_gamma   90.00
#
_symmetry.space_group_name_H-M   'P 1'
#
loop_
_entity.id
_entity.type
_entity.pdbx_description
1 polymer ?
#
loop_
_entity_poly.entity_id
_entity_poly.type
_entity_poly.pdbx_seq_one_letter_code
_entity_poly.pdbx_strand_id
1 'polypeptide(L)'
;MITVPDGFGAGLGEGAPEWVAKLPALATKACARWRLTPDGALMNGFCAVVLPVRRADGHPAVLKLTWIDEETKHEPLALRLYDGNGAVQLLGFDEELGALLLERLYPHSLDDEPIELAVAVIGELLRRHRAIQAPGEIRRFSGELADHPAIPRKLLDAARDVADSRPMGTTLVNEDLHYENVLRGDREPWLMIDPKPLSGDPEYCMIPLLWNRFDEMDGRKGLTGRFLALCDAGELDVAKARDWTLYRAVANWIWALEEDLGDVAENCAEIAGWAVRT
;
A
#
# COMPACT_ATOMS: atom_id res chain seq x y z
N MET A 1 19.34 -10.40 -18.37
CA MET A 1 17.91 -10.77 -18.27
C MET A 1 17.06 -9.53 -18.09
N ILE A 2 17.37 -8.70 -17.09
CA ILE A 2 16.75 -7.38 -16.91
C ILE A 2 17.82 -6.29 -16.89
N THR A 3 17.45 -5.08 -17.28
CA THR A 3 18.24 -3.85 -17.09
C THR A 3 17.46 -3.01 -16.10
N VAL A 4 18.05 -2.76 -14.92
CA VAL A 4 17.41 -1.96 -13.88
C VAL A 4 17.47 -0.48 -14.29
N PRO A 5 16.38 0.30 -14.15
CA PRO A 5 16.41 1.72 -14.48
C PRO A 5 17.43 2.50 -13.65
N ASP A 6 18.05 3.51 -14.25
CA ASP A 6 18.94 4.41 -13.54
C ASP A 6 18.20 5.12 -12.40
N GLY A 7 18.83 5.22 -11.23
CA GLY A 7 18.24 5.85 -10.04
C GLY A 7 17.26 4.97 -9.25
N PHE A 8 16.87 3.79 -9.77
CA PHE A 8 16.05 2.85 -9.00
C PHE A 8 16.76 2.41 -7.71
N GLY A 9 16.01 2.42 -6.60
CA GLY A 9 16.51 2.09 -5.27
C GLY A 9 17.08 3.27 -4.48
N ALA A 10 17.11 4.48 -5.05
CA ALA A 10 17.31 5.69 -4.28
C ALA A 10 16.17 5.84 -3.23
N GLY A 11 16.52 6.10 -1.97
CA GLY A 11 15.54 6.23 -0.88
C GLY A 11 15.12 4.93 -0.18
N LEU A 12 15.55 3.74 -0.65
CA LEU A 12 15.21 2.46 0.01
C LEU A 12 16.05 2.17 1.28
N GLY A 13 16.97 3.06 1.64
CA GLY A 13 17.81 2.95 2.83
C GLY A 13 19.14 2.23 2.63
N GLU A 14 19.77 1.85 3.75
CA GLU A 14 21.09 1.23 3.77
C GLU A 14 21.08 -0.15 3.10
N GLY A 15 22.06 -0.42 2.23
CA GLY A 15 22.17 -1.70 1.51
C GLY A 15 21.37 -1.79 0.20
N ALA A 16 20.59 -0.76 -0.13
CA ALA A 16 19.82 -0.71 -1.38
C ALA A 16 20.71 -0.81 -2.63
N PRO A 17 21.86 -0.10 -2.76
CA PRO A 17 22.73 -0.23 -3.93
C PRO A 17 23.22 -1.66 -4.17
N GLU A 18 23.58 -2.40 -3.11
CA GLU A 18 24.03 -3.78 -3.19
C GLU A 18 22.92 -4.74 -3.62
N TRP A 19 21.68 -4.50 -3.19
CA TRP A 19 20.53 -5.26 -3.63
C TRP A 19 20.17 -4.96 -5.09
N VAL A 20 20.13 -3.68 -5.48
CA VAL A 20 19.91 -3.25 -6.87
C VAL A 20 20.91 -3.91 -7.81
N ALA A 21 22.19 -3.95 -7.43
CA ALA A 21 23.24 -4.63 -8.22
C ALA A 21 23.00 -6.15 -8.37
N LYS A 22 22.27 -6.79 -7.45
CA LYS A 22 21.94 -8.23 -7.49
C LYS A 22 20.68 -8.54 -8.28
N LEU A 23 19.80 -7.56 -8.56
CA LEU A 23 18.51 -7.77 -9.22
C LEU A 23 18.59 -8.58 -10.53
N PRO A 24 19.54 -8.31 -11.46
CA PRO A 24 19.65 -9.13 -12.67
C PRO A 24 19.94 -10.61 -12.41
N ALA A 25 20.73 -10.90 -11.38
CA ALA A 25 21.04 -12.28 -10.96
C ALA A 25 19.84 -12.93 -10.24
N LEU A 26 19.14 -12.18 -9.37
CA LEU A 26 17.93 -12.65 -8.70
C LEU A 26 16.83 -12.99 -9.71
N ALA A 27 16.56 -12.12 -10.68
CA ALA A 27 15.61 -12.37 -11.75
C ALA A 27 15.98 -13.64 -12.54
N THR A 28 17.27 -13.80 -12.85
CA THR A 28 17.76 -14.99 -13.56
C THR A 28 17.53 -16.28 -12.78
N LYS A 29 17.81 -16.28 -11.47
CA LYS A 29 17.57 -17.43 -10.60
C LYS A 29 16.08 -17.75 -10.44
N ALA A 30 15.24 -16.74 -10.22
CA ALA A 30 13.80 -16.91 -10.08
C ALA A 30 13.16 -17.46 -11.36
N CYS A 31 13.56 -16.91 -12.52
CA CYS A 31 13.11 -17.43 -13.81
C CYS A 31 13.55 -18.87 -14.05
N ALA A 32 14.79 -19.24 -13.73
CA ALA A 32 15.24 -20.62 -13.85
C ALA A 32 14.45 -21.56 -12.92
N ARG A 33 14.22 -21.14 -11.67
CA ARG A 33 13.54 -21.94 -10.65
C ARG A 33 12.09 -22.25 -10.99
N TRP A 34 11.36 -21.27 -11.49
CA TRP A 34 9.95 -21.44 -11.91
C TRP A 34 9.77 -21.74 -13.40
N ARG A 35 10.87 -21.92 -14.15
CA ARG A 35 10.88 -22.13 -15.61
C ARG A 35 10.08 -21.03 -16.35
N LEU A 36 10.38 -19.78 -16.03
CA LEU A 36 9.73 -18.60 -16.58
C LEU A 36 10.51 -18.07 -17.79
N THR A 37 9.77 -17.56 -18.77
CA THR A 37 10.33 -16.83 -19.92
C THR A 37 9.88 -15.37 -19.87
N PRO A 38 10.78 -14.37 -19.90
CA PRO A 38 10.39 -12.96 -19.97
C PRO A 38 9.47 -12.66 -21.17
N ASP A 39 8.45 -11.83 -20.95
CA ASP A 39 7.35 -11.60 -21.89
C ASP A 39 6.83 -10.15 -21.80
N GLY A 40 7.74 -9.18 -21.78
CA GLY A 40 7.43 -7.76 -21.73
C GLY A 40 8.59 -6.91 -21.23
N ALA A 41 8.39 -5.59 -21.23
CA ALA A 41 9.33 -4.65 -20.64
C ALA A 41 9.34 -4.77 -19.11
N LEU A 42 10.50 -4.52 -18.51
CA LEU A 42 10.60 -4.37 -17.06
C LEU A 42 9.84 -3.12 -16.62
N MET A 43 9.07 -3.25 -15.55
CA MET A 43 8.40 -2.16 -14.86
C MET A 43 9.00 -2.04 -13.45
N ASN A 44 8.75 -0.94 -12.77
CA ASN A 44 9.11 -0.77 -11.36
C ASN A 44 8.09 0.10 -10.63
N GLY A 45 7.90 -0.18 -9.35
CA GLY A 45 7.33 0.76 -8.39
C GLY A 45 8.45 1.46 -7.62
N PHE A 46 8.13 1.94 -6.42
CA PHE A 46 9.10 2.56 -5.51
C PHE A 46 10.11 1.53 -4.96
N CYS A 47 9.62 0.40 -4.43
CA CYS A 47 10.43 -0.60 -3.74
C CYS A 47 10.62 -1.93 -4.50
N ALA A 48 10.06 -2.06 -5.71
CA ALA A 48 10.07 -3.32 -6.44
C ALA A 48 10.29 -3.17 -7.95
N VAL A 49 10.95 -4.15 -8.56
CA VAL A 49 10.93 -4.36 -10.01
C VAL A 49 9.95 -5.47 -10.36
N VAL A 50 9.23 -5.30 -11.46
CA VAL A 50 8.18 -6.20 -11.93
C VAL A 50 8.48 -6.60 -13.37
N LEU A 51 8.71 -7.89 -13.58
CA LEU A 51 9.01 -8.48 -14.89
C LEU A 51 7.81 -9.31 -15.37
N PRO A 52 7.15 -8.90 -16.47
CA PRO A 52 6.20 -9.76 -17.15
C PRO A 52 6.88 -11.05 -17.62
N VAL A 53 6.31 -12.19 -17.26
CA VAL A 53 6.82 -13.53 -17.63
C VAL A 53 5.72 -14.48 -18.13
N ARG A 54 6.09 -15.48 -18.93
CA ARG A 54 5.28 -16.66 -19.26
C ARG A 54 5.75 -17.85 -18.43
N ARG A 55 4.80 -18.56 -17.84
CA ARG A 55 5.05 -19.85 -17.18
C ARG A 55 5.30 -20.95 -18.22
N ALA A 56 5.85 -22.08 -17.78
CA ALA A 56 6.09 -23.25 -18.64
C ALA A 56 4.81 -23.81 -19.30
N ASP A 57 3.65 -23.56 -18.69
CA ASP A 57 2.31 -23.93 -19.22
C ASP A 57 1.72 -22.86 -20.17
N GLY A 58 2.46 -21.78 -20.48
CA GLY A 58 2.06 -20.70 -21.35
C GLY A 58 1.22 -19.59 -20.69
N HIS A 59 0.75 -19.77 -19.45
CA HIS A 59 -0.05 -18.77 -18.77
C HIS A 59 0.78 -17.52 -18.42
N PRO A 60 0.21 -16.31 -18.58
CA PRO A 60 0.90 -15.08 -18.20
C PRO A 60 1.00 -14.97 -16.68
N ALA A 61 2.11 -14.43 -16.21
CA ALA A 61 2.35 -14.06 -14.81
C ALA A 61 3.26 -12.82 -14.74
N VAL A 62 3.49 -12.31 -13.54
CA VAL A 62 4.52 -11.31 -13.27
C VAL A 62 5.45 -11.83 -12.17
N LEU A 63 6.75 -11.66 -12.39
CA LEU A 63 7.79 -11.86 -11.39
C LEU A 63 8.06 -10.52 -10.72
N LYS A 64 7.76 -10.42 -9.42
CA LYS A 64 8.05 -9.24 -8.60
C LYS A 64 9.24 -9.53 -7.68
N LEU A 65 10.21 -8.63 -7.69
CA LEU A 65 11.36 -8.65 -6.78
C LEU A 65 11.33 -7.36 -5.96
N THR A 66 11.16 -7.50 -4.65
CA THR A 66 10.88 -6.39 -3.73
C THR A 66 12.04 -6.20 -2.76
N TRP A 67 12.33 -4.96 -2.43
CA TRP A 67 13.19 -4.61 -1.30
C TRP A 67 12.50 -5.00 0.00
N ILE A 68 13.18 -5.78 0.85
CA ILE A 68 12.58 -6.35 2.06
C ILE A 68 12.91 -5.47 3.26
N ASP A 69 11.89 -4.86 3.84
CA ASP A 69 11.93 -4.10 5.08
C ASP A 69 10.74 -4.48 5.99
N GLU A 70 10.51 -3.70 7.05
CA GLU A 70 9.40 -3.95 7.99
C GLU A 70 8.01 -3.84 7.35
N GLU A 71 7.85 -3.03 6.30
CA GLU A 71 6.58 -2.82 5.61
C GLU A 71 6.30 -3.91 4.56
N THR A 72 7.33 -4.37 3.86
CA THR A 72 7.17 -5.27 2.70
C THR A 72 7.37 -6.75 3.03
N LYS A 73 8.10 -7.10 4.10
CA LYS A 73 8.47 -8.51 4.41
C LYS A 73 7.28 -9.47 4.53
N HIS A 74 6.11 -8.95 4.87
CA HIS A 74 4.89 -9.73 5.08
C HIS A 74 3.91 -9.70 3.90
N GLU A 75 4.26 -9.04 2.78
CA GLU A 75 3.48 -9.07 1.54
C GLU A 75 3.10 -10.50 1.11
N PRO A 76 4.00 -11.51 1.09
CA PRO A 76 3.64 -12.87 0.70
C PRO A 76 2.61 -13.51 1.62
N LEU A 77 2.68 -13.22 2.93
CA LEU A 77 1.73 -13.76 3.91
C LEU A 77 0.36 -13.09 3.75
N ALA A 78 0.32 -11.78 3.53
CA ALA A 78 -0.93 -11.06 3.27
C ALA A 78 -1.63 -11.58 2.01
N LEU A 79 -0.89 -11.75 0.90
CA LEU A 79 -1.45 -12.28 -0.34
C LEU A 79 -1.99 -13.71 -0.19
N ARG A 80 -1.36 -14.56 0.64
CA ARG A 80 -1.90 -15.89 0.99
C ARG A 80 -3.20 -15.81 1.79
N LEU A 81 -3.33 -14.83 2.69
CA LEU A 81 -4.54 -14.64 3.49
C LEU A 81 -5.70 -14.09 2.66
N TYR A 82 -5.41 -13.22 1.68
CA TYR A 82 -6.42 -12.75 0.72
C TYR A 82 -6.85 -13.87 -0.23
N ASP A 83 -5.95 -14.79 -0.58
CA ASP A 83 -6.24 -15.97 -1.43
C ASP A 83 -6.98 -15.62 -2.74
N GLY A 84 -6.57 -14.51 -3.37
CA GLY A 84 -7.20 -14.01 -4.58
C GLY A 84 -8.53 -13.27 -4.37
N ASN A 85 -9.14 -13.26 -3.20
CA ASN A 85 -10.40 -12.56 -2.95
C ASN A 85 -10.19 -11.03 -3.04
N GLY A 86 -10.51 -10.42 -4.18
CA GLY A 86 -10.27 -8.99 -4.41
C GLY A 86 -8.80 -8.57 -4.45
N ALA A 87 -7.87 -9.51 -4.36
CA ALA A 87 -6.42 -9.27 -4.39
C ALA A 87 -5.77 -10.10 -5.49
N VAL A 88 -4.59 -9.67 -5.95
CA VAL A 88 -3.77 -10.43 -6.88
C VAL A 88 -3.42 -11.81 -6.30
N GLN A 89 -3.56 -12.85 -7.11
CA GLN A 89 -3.26 -14.21 -6.69
C GLN A 89 -1.75 -14.42 -6.61
N LEU A 90 -1.29 -14.93 -5.46
CA LEU A 90 0.07 -15.42 -5.27
C LEU A 90 0.21 -16.82 -5.86
N LEU A 91 0.92 -16.93 -6.98
CA LEU A 91 1.18 -18.19 -7.67
C LEU A 91 2.42 -18.92 -7.12
N GLY A 92 3.35 -18.18 -6.53
CA GLY A 92 4.56 -18.72 -5.94
C GLY A 92 5.32 -17.67 -5.13
N PHE A 93 6.02 -18.12 -4.10
CA PHE A 93 6.90 -17.29 -3.30
C PHE A 93 8.20 -18.05 -3.04
N ASP A 94 9.33 -17.37 -3.22
CA ASP A 94 10.64 -17.89 -2.89
C ASP A 94 11.31 -16.97 -1.87
N GLU A 95 11.42 -17.46 -0.64
CA GLU A 95 11.94 -16.71 0.51
C GLU A 95 13.45 -16.42 0.38
N GLU A 96 14.22 -17.37 -0.16
CA GLU A 96 15.67 -17.20 -0.35
C GLU A 96 15.98 -16.09 -1.35
N LEU A 97 15.17 -16.00 -2.41
CA LEU A 97 15.33 -14.98 -3.45
C LEU A 97 14.55 -13.68 -3.16
N GLY A 98 13.67 -13.66 -2.16
CA GLY A 98 12.72 -12.56 -1.95
C GLY A 98 11.80 -12.33 -3.16
N ALA A 99 11.43 -13.40 -3.86
CA ALA A 99 10.74 -13.32 -5.14
C ALA A 99 9.27 -13.75 -5.03
N LEU A 100 8.40 -12.99 -5.69
CA LEU A 100 6.97 -13.27 -5.80
C LEU A 100 6.62 -13.57 -7.27
N LEU A 101 5.86 -14.64 -7.49
CA LEU A 101 5.21 -14.93 -8.77
C LEU A 101 3.71 -14.67 -8.60
N LEU A 102 3.18 -13.69 -9.33
CA LEU A 102 1.80 -13.24 -9.20
C LEU A 102 1.03 -13.44 -10.51
N GLU A 103 -0.30 -13.52 -10.43
CA GLU A 103 -1.15 -13.41 -11.63
C GLU A 103 -0.86 -12.08 -12.35
N ARG A 104 -0.90 -12.09 -13.68
CA ARG A 104 -0.64 -10.88 -14.46
C ARG A 104 -1.94 -10.08 -14.58
N LEU A 105 -1.87 -8.81 -14.21
CA LEU A 105 -2.94 -7.81 -14.38
C LEU A 105 -2.62 -6.86 -15.54
N TYR A 106 -3.62 -6.08 -15.95
CA TYR A 106 -3.46 -5.04 -16.96
C TYR A 106 -2.87 -3.76 -16.33
N PRO A 107 -2.04 -2.99 -17.06
CA PRO A 107 -1.51 -1.71 -16.59
C PRO A 107 -2.57 -0.60 -16.73
N HIS A 108 -3.71 -0.78 -16.04
CA HIS A 108 -4.84 0.15 -15.98
C HIS A 108 -5.38 0.07 -14.56
N SER A 109 -5.38 1.21 -13.86
CA SER A 109 -5.68 1.28 -12.43
C SER A 109 -7.00 2.00 -12.15
N LEU A 110 -7.42 2.06 -10.88
CA LEU A 110 -8.55 2.92 -10.48
C LEU A 110 -8.20 4.42 -10.54
N ASP A 111 -6.93 4.78 -10.67
CA ASP A 111 -6.52 6.17 -10.88
C ASP A 111 -6.98 6.68 -12.25
N ASP A 112 -7.06 5.79 -13.24
CA ASP A 112 -7.54 6.05 -14.60
C ASP A 112 -9.08 6.12 -14.70
N GLU A 113 -9.80 5.95 -13.60
CA GLU A 113 -11.26 5.83 -13.58
C GLU A 113 -11.94 7.02 -12.86
N PRO A 114 -13.22 7.29 -13.16
CA PRO A 114 -14.03 8.23 -12.38
C PRO A 114 -14.03 7.87 -10.90
N ILE A 115 -13.90 8.88 -10.05
CA ILE A 115 -13.70 8.65 -8.62
C ILE A 115 -14.87 7.88 -7.99
N GLU A 116 -16.09 8.08 -8.45
CA GLU A 116 -17.27 7.39 -7.92
C GLU A 116 -17.15 5.87 -8.09
N LEU A 117 -16.59 5.42 -9.22
CA LEU A 117 -16.29 4.00 -9.44
C LEU A 117 -15.18 3.54 -8.51
N ALA A 118 -14.10 4.31 -8.42
CA ALA A 118 -12.95 3.97 -7.58
C ALA A 118 -13.33 3.81 -6.10
N VAL A 119 -14.10 4.74 -5.53
CA VAL A 119 -14.62 4.68 -4.16
C VAL A 119 -15.49 3.44 -3.95
N ALA A 120 -16.36 3.12 -4.91
CA ALA A 120 -17.23 1.95 -4.81
C ALA A 120 -16.43 0.63 -4.79
N VAL A 121 -15.42 0.51 -5.65
CA VAL A 121 -14.53 -0.66 -5.71
C VAL A 121 -13.70 -0.79 -4.44
N ILE A 122 -13.09 0.31 -3.96
CA ILE A 122 -12.35 0.32 -2.69
C ILE A 122 -13.24 -0.12 -1.53
N GLY A 123 -14.45 0.43 -1.43
CA GLY A 123 -15.40 0.04 -0.40
C GLY A 123 -15.74 -1.46 -0.43
N GLU A 124 -15.89 -2.03 -1.63
CA GLU A 124 -16.09 -3.48 -1.78
C GLU A 124 -14.91 -4.30 -1.27
N LEU A 125 -13.68 -3.91 -1.63
CA LEU A 125 -12.46 -4.57 -1.16
C LEU A 125 -12.36 -4.53 0.37
N LEU A 126 -12.58 -3.36 0.98
CA LEU A 126 -12.59 -3.19 2.43
C LEU A 126 -13.61 -4.12 3.11
N ARG A 127 -14.83 -4.21 2.57
CA ARG A 127 -15.86 -5.11 3.12
C ARG A 127 -15.48 -6.59 2.98
N ARG A 128 -14.82 -6.97 1.90
CA ARG A 128 -14.35 -8.36 1.67
C ARG A 128 -13.24 -8.75 2.66
N HIS A 129 -12.37 -7.81 3.04
CA HIS A 129 -11.19 -8.09 3.86
C HIS A 129 -11.37 -7.84 5.36
N ARG A 130 -12.39 -7.09 5.78
CA ARG A 130 -12.61 -6.67 7.18
C ARG A 130 -12.66 -7.77 8.24
N ALA A 131 -12.92 -9.01 7.84
CA ALA A 131 -13.02 -10.15 8.76
C ALA A 131 -11.72 -10.97 8.87
N ILE A 132 -10.75 -10.73 7.98
CA ILE A 132 -9.50 -11.48 7.94
C ILE A 132 -8.66 -11.09 9.16
N GLN A 133 -8.37 -12.05 10.04
CA GLN A 133 -7.51 -11.80 11.19
C GLN A 133 -6.05 -11.84 10.78
N ALA A 134 -5.26 -10.87 11.26
CA ALA A 134 -3.83 -10.84 11.08
C ALA A 134 -3.16 -11.89 12.00
N PRO A 135 -2.36 -12.81 11.46
CA PRO A 135 -1.51 -13.70 12.26
C PRO A 135 -0.53 -12.93 13.13
N GLY A 136 0.01 -13.57 14.17
CA GLY A 136 0.93 -12.94 15.12
C GLY A 136 2.26 -12.50 14.52
N GLU A 137 2.59 -13.03 13.34
CA GLU A 137 3.75 -12.66 12.54
C GLU A 137 3.60 -11.28 11.89
N ILE A 138 2.37 -10.86 11.55
CA ILE A 138 2.13 -9.54 10.98
C ILE A 138 2.41 -8.48 12.05
N ARG A 139 3.22 -7.47 11.68
CA ARG A 139 3.57 -6.39 12.60
C ARG A 139 2.33 -5.74 13.19
N ARG A 140 2.39 -5.45 14.48
CA ARG A 140 1.34 -4.72 15.17
C ARG A 140 1.61 -3.23 15.09
N PHE A 141 0.54 -2.46 15.15
CA PHE A 141 0.63 -1.03 15.40
C PHE A 141 1.36 -0.76 16.73
N SER A 142 2.33 0.16 16.71
CA SER A 142 3.13 0.55 17.88
C SER A 142 2.77 1.93 18.47
N GLY A 143 2.04 2.78 17.74
CA GLY A 143 1.57 4.08 18.23
C GLY A 143 2.64 5.15 18.46
N GLU A 144 3.90 4.87 18.11
CA GLU A 144 5.01 5.78 18.35
C GLU A 144 5.09 6.84 17.24
N LEU A 145 5.05 8.11 17.64
CA LEU A 145 5.28 9.27 16.76
C LEU A 145 6.50 10.05 17.23
N ALA A 146 7.49 10.23 16.34
CA ALA A 146 8.63 11.09 16.60
C ALA A 146 8.21 12.56 16.76
N ASP A 147 8.95 13.30 17.58
CA ASP A 147 8.83 14.76 17.61
C ASP A 147 9.48 15.34 16.34
N HIS A 148 8.78 16.26 15.65
CA HIS A 148 9.34 16.97 14.50
C HIS A 148 8.99 18.47 14.59
N PRO A 149 9.96 19.40 14.43
CA PRO A 149 9.77 20.83 14.70
C PRO A 149 8.78 21.51 13.77
N ALA A 150 8.56 20.97 12.57
CA ALA A 150 7.60 21.50 11.61
C ALA A 150 6.14 21.10 11.91
N ILE A 151 5.92 20.13 12.80
CA ILE A 151 4.58 19.65 13.14
C ILE A 151 4.02 20.49 14.30
N PRO A 152 2.86 21.15 14.14
CA PRO A 152 2.24 21.90 15.23
C PRO A 152 1.99 21.00 16.45
N ARG A 153 2.49 21.41 17.63
CA ARG A 153 2.39 20.63 18.88
C ARG A 153 0.96 20.14 19.16
N LYS A 154 -0.05 20.98 18.92
CA LYS A 154 -1.47 20.62 19.09
C LYS A 154 -1.88 19.40 18.25
N LEU A 155 -1.42 19.30 17.00
CA LEU A 155 -1.75 18.18 16.11
C LEU A 155 -0.99 16.91 16.53
N LEU A 156 0.29 17.06 16.89
CA LEU A 156 1.11 15.95 17.35
C LEU A 156 0.56 15.34 18.65
N ASP A 157 0.18 16.18 19.61
CA ASP A 157 -0.40 15.73 20.89
C ASP A 157 -1.76 15.07 20.64
N ALA A 158 -2.62 15.64 19.79
CA ALA A 158 -3.90 15.03 19.45
C ALA A 158 -3.76 13.67 18.72
N ALA A 159 -2.72 13.51 17.88
CA ALA A 159 -2.42 12.23 17.24
C ALA A 159 -1.93 11.18 18.26
N ARG A 160 -1.07 11.58 19.21
CA ARG A 160 -0.64 10.71 20.32
C ARG A 160 -1.81 10.29 21.20
N ASP A 161 -2.70 11.22 21.53
CA ASP A 161 -3.93 10.94 22.29
C ASP A 161 -4.82 9.91 21.58
N VAL A 162 -4.90 9.95 20.25
CA VAL A 162 -5.60 8.90 19.48
C VAL A 162 -4.95 7.54 19.70
N ALA A 163 -3.62 7.43 19.53
CA ALA A 163 -2.91 6.17 19.70
C ALA A 163 -3.06 5.60 21.12
N ASP A 164 -3.04 6.46 22.14
CA ASP A 164 -3.17 6.06 23.54
C ASP A 164 -4.61 5.66 23.93
N SER A 165 -5.61 6.34 23.36
CA SER A 165 -7.02 6.16 23.75
C SER A 165 -7.78 5.13 22.91
N ARG A 166 -7.21 4.66 21.80
CA ARG A 166 -7.83 3.70 20.87
C ARG A 166 -7.07 2.37 20.86
N PRO A 167 -7.51 1.36 21.62
CA PRO A 167 -7.00 0.00 21.46
C PRO A 167 -7.25 -0.51 20.04
N MET A 168 -6.18 -0.82 19.32
CA MET A 168 -6.25 -1.41 17.97
C MET A 168 -6.80 -2.84 18.01
N GLY A 169 -7.61 -3.16 16.99
CA GLY A 169 -8.03 -4.53 16.69
C GLY A 169 -6.89 -5.43 16.18
N THR A 170 -7.27 -6.59 15.65
CA THR A 170 -6.36 -7.63 15.14
C THR A 170 -6.65 -8.00 13.69
N THR A 171 -7.39 -7.18 12.97
CA THR A 171 -7.71 -7.43 11.56
C THR A 171 -6.48 -7.19 10.70
N LEU A 172 -6.37 -7.91 9.59
CA LEU A 172 -5.39 -7.63 8.55
C LEU A 172 -5.80 -6.36 7.80
N VAL A 173 -4.93 -5.36 7.85
CA VAL A 173 -5.12 -4.07 7.19
C VAL A 173 -4.04 -3.89 6.14
N ASN A 174 -4.39 -3.36 4.96
CA ASN A 174 -3.40 -2.88 4.00
C ASN A 174 -3.16 -1.38 4.23
N GLU A 175 -1.95 -1.01 4.63
CA GLU A 175 -1.57 0.38 4.88
C GLU A 175 -1.36 1.19 3.61
N ASP A 176 -1.28 0.53 2.45
CA ASP A 176 -0.95 1.09 1.14
C ASP A 176 -2.06 0.84 0.09
N LEU A 177 -3.31 0.72 0.55
CA LEU A 177 -4.44 0.63 -0.35
C LEU A 177 -4.73 2.02 -0.95
N HIS A 178 -4.42 2.19 -2.24
CA HIS A 178 -4.75 3.39 -3.01
C HIS A 178 -5.12 3.04 -4.46
N TYR A 179 -5.55 4.05 -5.23
CA TYR A 179 -6.16 3.87 -6.54
C TYR A 179 -5.21 3.26 -7.58
N GLU A 180 -3.92 3.59 -7.56
CA GLU A 180 -2.90 2.98 -8.43
C GLU A 180 -2.61 1.51 -8.07
N ASN A 181 -2.82 1.11 -6.82
CA ASN A 181 -2.62 -0.26 -6.32
C ASN A 181 -3.85 -1.17 -6.53
N VAL A 182 -4.83 -0.74 -7.32
CA VAL A 182 -5.95 -1.58 -7.74
C VAL A 182 -6.03 -1.58 -9.26
N LEU A 183 -5.71 -2.72 -9.86
CA LEU A 183 -5.53 -2.88 -11.31
C LEU A 183 -6.64 -3.71 -11.93
N ARG A 184 -6.87 -3.52 -13.23
CA ARG A 184 -7.78 -4.37 -14.01
C ARG A 184 -7.23 -5.79 -14.13
N GLY A 185 -8.12 -6.78 -13.98
CA GLY A 185 -7.80 -8.19 -14.12
C GLY A 185 -8.79 -8.97 -14.98
N ASP A 186 -8.40 -10.18 -15.39
CA ASP A 186 -9.28 -11.11 -16.10
C ASP A 186 -10.20 -11.89 -15.15
N ARG A 187 -9.68 -12.25 -13.96
CA ARG A 187 -10.40 -13.07 -12.97
C ARG A 187 -11.51 -12.30 -12.27
N GLU A 188 -11.22 -11.07 -11.91
CA GLU A 188 -12.17 -10.08 -11.44
C GLU A 188 -11.85 -8.73 -12.08
N PRO A 189 -12.84 -7.84 -12.29
CA PRO A 189 -12.62 -6.57 -12.98
C PRO A 189 -11.56 -5.69 -12.33
N TRP A 190 -11.40 -5.78 -11.00
CA TRP A 190 -10.48 -4.99 -10.19
C TRP A 190 -9.85 -5.85 -9.11
N LEU A 191 -8.54 -5.79 -8.98
CA LEU A 191 -7.75 -6.57 -8.02
C LEU A 191 -6.68 -5.71 -7.40
N MET A 192 -6.59 -5.72 -6.06
CA MET A 192 -5.54 -5.00 -5.36
C MET A 192 -4.19 -5.73 -5.45
N ILE A 193 -3.12 -4.96 -5.49
CA ILE A 193 -1.74 -5.44 -5.47
C ILE A 193 -0.99 -4.85 -4.26
N ASP A 194 0.23 -5.33 -4.05
CA ASP A 194 1.23 -4.70 -3.18
C ASP A 194 0.77 -4.37 -1.74
N PRO A 195 0.17 -5.33 -1.01
CA PRO A 195 -0.25 -5.03 0.35
C PRO A 195 0.96 -4.80 1.27
N LYS A 196 0.91 -3.71 2.04
CA LYS A 196 1.73 -3.47 3.24
C LYS A 196 0.92 -3.83 4.49
N PRO A 197 1.04 -5.07 5.02
CA PRO A 197 0.10 -5.56 6.01
C PRO A 197 0.40 -5.10 7.43
N LEU A 198 -0.66 -4.72 8.13
CA LEU A 198 -0.67 -4.38 9.55
C LEU A 198 -1.72 -5.21 10.30
N SER A 199 -1.42 -5.59 11.54
CA SER A 199 -2.41 -6.05 12.49
C SER A 199 -3.02 -4.84 13.21
N GLY A 200 -4.29 -4.55 12.93
CA GLY A 200 -4.94 -3.36 13.47
C GLY A 200 -6.41 -3.21 13.09
N ASP A 201 -6.84 -1.96 13.04
CA ASP A 201 -8.21 -1.57 12.70
C ASP A 201 -8.37 -1.33 11.19
N PRO A 202 -9.44 -1.83 10.54
CA PRO A 202 -9.70 -1.58 9.12
C PRO A 202 -9.65 -0.10 8.74
N GLU A 203 -10.12 0.76 9.65
CA GLU A 203 -10.11 2.22 9.53
C GLU A 203 -8.72 2.85 9.36
N TYR A 204 -7.64 2.14 9.68
CA TYR A 204 -6.27 2.62 9.55
C TYR A 204 -5.81 2.77 8.08
N CYS A 205 -6.52 2.19 7.12
CA CYS A 205 -6.18 2.29 5.69
C CYS A 205 -6.52 3.64 5.04
N MET A 206 -7.11 4.60 5.76
CA MET A 206 -7.76 5.76 5.14
C MET A 206 -6.82 6.76 4.49
N ILE A 207 -5.61 6.97 5.02
CA ILE A 207 -4.78 8.10 4.57
C ILE A 207 -4.41 8.02 3.07
N PRO A 208 -4.04 6.85 2.49
CA PRO A 208 -3.66 6.81 1.09
C PRO A 208 -4.85 7.01 0.14
N LEU A 209 -6.08 6.82 0.62
CA LEU A 209 -7.31 7.03 -0.14
C LEU A 209 -7.72 8.52 -0.19
N LEU A 210 -7.18 9.34 0.73
CA LEU A 210 -7.48 10.77 0.82
C LEU A 210 -6.39 11.62 0.18
N TRP A 211 -5.11 11.29 0.36
CA TRP A 211 -4.01 12.10 -0.18
C TRP A 211 -3.77 11.91 -1.68
N ASN A 212 -4.25 10.80 -2.25
CA ASN A 212 -4.14 10.46 -3.66
C ASN A 212 -5.35 11.08 -4.33
N ARG A 213 -5.12 11.72 -5.48
CA ARG A 213 -6.15 12.53 -6.15
C ARG A 213 -6.70 13.62 -5.22
N PHE A 214 -5.83 14.19 -4.37
CA PHE A 214 -6.22 15.23 -3.41
C PHE A 214 -6.64 16.52 -4.12
N ASP A 215 -5.98 16.82 -5.23
CA ASP A 215 -6.23 17.96 -6.13
C ASP A 215 -7.61 17.94 -6.78
N GLU A 216 -8.29 16.79 -6.84
CA GLU A 216 -9.68 16.69 -7.30
C GLU A 216 -10.71 17.20 -6.28
N MET A 217 -10.31 17.41 -5.03
CA MET A 217 -11.23 17.77 -3.96
C MET A 217 -11.39 19.29 -3.81
N ASP A 218 -12.64 19.74 -3.72
CA ASP A 218 -13.00 21.14 -3.43
C ASP A 218 -12.77 21.49 -1.93
N GLY A 219 -11.49 21.56 -1.56
CA GLY A 219 -11.01 21.87 -0.20
C GLY A 219 -11.60 20.97 0.88
N ARG A 220 -11.81 21.53 2.08
CA ARG A 220 -12.33 20.78 3.25
C ARG A 220 -13.70 20.15 3.02
N LYS A 221 -14.53 20.74 2.15
CA LYS A 221 -15.85 20.18 1.81
C LYS A 221 -15.69 18.92 0.95
N GLY A 222 -14.84 18.99 -0.08
CA GLY A 222 -14.47 17.83 -0.90
C GLY A 222 -13.86 16.71 -0.07
N LEU A 223 -12.90 17.04 0.81
CA LEU A 223 -12.28 16.09 1.73
C LEU A 223 -13.30 15.39 2.64
N THR A 224 -14.22 16.15 3.22
CA THR A 224 -15.30 15.59 4.04
C THR A 224 -16.19 14.65 3.21
N GLY A 225 -16.54 15.05 1.99
CA GLY A 225 -17.35 14.24 1.08
C GLY A 225 -16.67 12.92 0.71
N ARG A 226 -15.40 12.96 0.30
CA ARG A 226 -14.60 11.78 -0.04
C ARG A 226 -14.45 10.83 1.15
N PHE A 227 -14.10 11.38 2.32
CA PHE A 227 -13.97 10.61 3.55
C PHE A 227 -15.27 9.88 3.93
N LEU A 228 -16.41 10.58 3.92
CA LEU A 228 -17.70 9.97 4.26
C LEU A 228 -18.13 8.94 3.22
N ALA A 229 -17.88 9.19 1.93
CA ALA A 229 -18.19 8.23 0.87
C ALA A 229 -17.37 6.94 1.02
N LEU A 230 -16.09 7.04 1.36
CA LEU A 230 -15.23 5.89 1.66
C LEU A 230 -15.68 5.15 2.92
N CYS A 231 -16.07 5.85 3.98
CA CYS A 231 -16.59 5.22 5.19
C CYS A 231 -17.89 4.46 4.91
N ASP A 232 -18.82 5.07 4.19
CA ASP A 232 -20.10 4.45 3.80
C ASP A 232 -19.86 3.22 2.90
N ALA A 233 -19.05 3.38 1.85
CA ALA A 233 -18.72 2.28 0.95
C ALA A 233 -17.95 1.16 1.67
N GLY A 234 -17.04 1.47 2.59
CA GLY A 234 -16.29 0.45 3.34
C GLY A 234 -17.03 -0.16 4.53
N GLU A 235 -18.21 0.37 4.89
CA GLU A 235 -18.89 0.12 6.17
C GLU A 235 -17.96 0.33 7.39
N LEU A 236 -17.18 1.42 7.34
CA LEU A 236 -16.21 1.79 8.39
C LEU A 236 -16.86 2.60 9.50
N ASP A 237 -16.35 2.47 10.72
CA ASP A 237 -16.74 3.39 11.80
C ASP A 237 -16.18 4.79 11.53
N VAL A 238 -17.07 5.74 11.26
CA VAL A 238 -16.73 7.11 10.88
C VAL A 238 -15.88 7.82 11.95
N ALA A 239 -16.16 7.60 13.23
CA ALA A 239 -15.41 8.25 14.30
C ALA A 239 -14.00 7.70 14.39
N LYS A 240 -13.86 6.38 14.28
CA LYS A 240 -12.60 5.66 14.33
C LYS A 240 -11.75 5.90 13.09
N ALA A 241 -12.36 5.94 11.91
CA ALA A 241 -11.73 6.32 10.65
C ALA A 241 -11.14 7.72 10.71
N ARG A 242 -11.86 8.67 11.31
CA ARG A 242 -11.35 10.04 11.47
C ARG A 242 -10.17 10.11 12.43
N ASP A 243 -10.25 9.40 13.55
CA ASP A 243 -9.18 9.37 14.55
C ASP A 243 -7.91 8.75 13.94
N TRP A 244 -8.02 7.60 13.26
CA TRP A 244 -6.86 6.99 12.57
C TRP A 244 -6.34 7.81 11.40
N THR A 245 -7.22 8.53 10.69
CA THR A 245 -6.81 9.50 9.67
C THR A 245 -5.96 10.62 10.27
N LEU A 246 -6.32 11.15 11.45
CA LEU A 246 -5.51 12.16 12.14
C LEU A 246 -4.12 11.61 12.49
N TYR A 247 -4.08 10.44 13.15
CA TYR A 247 -2.81 9.81 13.53
C TYR A 247 -1.91 9.63 12.30
N ARG A 248 -2.45 9.01 11.25
CA ARG A 248 -1.67 8.71 10.04
C ARG A 248 -1.30 9.97 9.27
N ALA A 249 -2.16 10.98 9.19
CA ALA A 249 -1.81 12.24 8.56
C ALA A 249 -0.59 12.88 9.24
N VAL A 250 -0.50 12.85 10.57
CA VAL A 250 0.69 13.34 11.29
C VAL A 250 1.91 12.44 11.05
N ALA A 251 1.75 11.11 11.13
CA ALA A 251 2.84 10.17 10.89
C ALA A 251 3.44 10.32 9.48
N ASN A 252 2.57 10.35 8.46
CA ASN A 252 2.94 10.49 7.07
C ASN A 252 3.45 11.90 6.73
N TRP A 253 3.00 12.93 7.46
CA TRP A 253 3.59 14.27 7.34
C TRP A 253 5.05 14.28 7.80
N ILE A 254 5.36 13.67 8.95
CA ILE A 254 6.75 13.56 9.44
C ILE A 254 7.61 12.82 8.42
N TRP A 255 7.16 11.65 7.97
CA TRP A 255 7.84 10.87 6.95
C TRP A 255 8.06 11.66 5.66
N ALA A 256 7.04 12.35 5.15
CA ALA A 256 7.15 13.12 3.93
C ALA A 256 8.16 14.28 4.04
N LEU A 257 8.33 14.86 5.23
CA LEU A 257 9.36 15.87 5.48
C LEU A 257 10.77 15.27 5.54
N GLU A 258 10.91 14.05 6.08
CA GLU A 258 12.20 13.34 6.15
C GLU A 258 12.66 12.87 4.76
N GLU A 259 11.73 12.54 3.87
CA GLU A 259 11.98 12.11 2.49
C GLU A 259 11.97 13.27 1.46
N ASP A 260 11.90 14.53 1.91
CA ASP A 260 11.82 15.72 1.05
C ASP A 260 10.63 15.70 0.04
N LEU A 261 9.51 15.09 0.41
CA LEU A 261 8.27 14.97 -0.37
C LEU A 261 7.30 16.12 -0.05
N GLY A 262 7.63 17.32 -0.51
CA GLY A 262 6.90 18.57 -0.20
C GLY A 262 5.39 18.51 -0.41
N ASP A 263 4.93 18.10 -1.61
CA ASP A 263 3.50 18.06 -1.94
C ASP A 263 2.73 17.07 -1.04
N VAL A 264 3.36 15.94 -0.69
CA VAL A 264 2.78 14.94 0.21
C VAL A 264 2.68 15.49 1.62
N ALA A 265 3.71 16.21 2.09
CA ALA A 265 3.72 16.86 3.39
C ALA A 265 2.60 17.92 3.49
N GLU A 266 2.38 18.73 2.45
CA GLU A 266 1.30 19.72 2.39
C GLU A 266 -0.08 19.07 2.45
N ASN A 267 -0.32 18.02 1.68
CA ASN A 267 -1.58 17.26 1.73
C ASN A 267 -1.83 16.65 3.11
N CYS A 268 -0.80 16.06 3.73
CA CYS A 268 -0.91 15.49 5.07
C CYS A 268 -1.21 16.57 6.12
N ALA A 269 -0.61 17.75 6.01
CA ALA A 269 -0.88 18.88 6.90
C ALA A 269 -2.35 19.33 6.84
N GLU A 270 -2.89 19.48 5.63
CA GLU A 270 -4.29 19.86 5.42
C GLU A 270 -5.26 18.78 5.95
N ILE A 271 -4.96 17.50 5.69
CA ILE A 271 -5.77 16.38 6.20
C ILE A 271 -5.72 16.32 7.72
N ALA A 272 -4.55 16.48 8.35
CA ALA A 272 -4.42 16.50 9.82
C ALA A 272 -5.22 17.66 10.43
N GLY A 273 -5.09 18.86 9.84
CA GLY A 273 -5.83 20.05 10.27
C GLY A 273 -7.35 19.96 10.05
N TRP A 274 -7.81 19.10 9.14
CA TRP A 274 -9.21 18.76 8.97
C TRP A 274 -9.68 17.67 9.95
N ALA A 275 -8.86 16.64 10.18
CA ALA A 275 -9.21 15.47 10.97
C ALA A 275 -9.30 15.80 12.47
N VAL A 276 -8.42 16.68 12.97
CA VAL A 276 -8.39 17.08 14.39
C VAL A 276 -9.75 17.63 14.82
N ARG A 277 -10.29 17.07 15.91
CA ARG A 277 -11.53 17.56 16.51
C ARG A 277 -11.19 18.85 17.27
N THR A 278 -11.91 19.92 16.97
CA THR A 278 -11.84 21.19 17.71
C THR A 278 -12.82 21.19 18.86
#